data_AF-A0A091QJ10-F1
#
_entry.id   AF-A0A091QJ10-F1
#
_cell.length_a   1.000
_cell.length_b   1.000
_cell.length_c   1.000
_cell.angle_alpha   90.00
_cell.angle_beta   90.00
_cell.angle_gamma   90.00
#
_symmetry.space_group_name_H-M   'P 1'
#
loop_
_entity.id
_entity.type
_entity.pdbx_description
1 polymer ?
#
loop_
_entity_poly.entity_id
_entity_poly.type
_entity_poly.pdbx_seq_one_letter_code
_entity_poly.pdbx_strand_id
1 'polypeptide(L)'
;MLPSLKAALVLLSLLQLTSCRPLVTTSAKVKLSEITYHIHQFNSGVQVPCNDTRVAQVPFTDQTLSEQERLCQAAMALIKVTRCRKDYEPLIINLQSLHGKKNCSLSNENELYLRNFLPELGNFTQGMYRRLPTAAAQ
;
A
#
# COMPACT_ATOMS: atom_id res chain seq x y z
N MET A 1 -21.69 29.78 48.59
CA MET A 1 -22.14 29.17 47.32
C MET A 1 -21.44 29.92 46.19
N LEU A 2 -20.37 29.37 45.60
CA LEU A 2 -19.62 30.03 44.52
C LEU A 2 -20.06 29.47 43.16
N PRO A 3 -20.65 30.30 42.27
CA PRO A 3 -21.07 29.88 40.94
C PRO A 3 -19.94 30.20 39.93
N SER A 4 -19.01 29.27 39.71
CA SER A 4 -17.94 29.51 38.72
C SER A 4 -17.35 28.23 38.12
N LEU A 5 -18.14 27.16 38.00
CA LEU A 5 -17.69 25.88 37.42
C LEU A 5 -18.06 25.67 35.94
N LYS A 6 -18.72 26.63 35.28
CA LYS A 6 -19.21 26.46 33.89
C LYS A 6 -18.33 27.07 32.80
N ALA A 7 -17.33 27.87 33.14
CA ALA A 7 -16.47 28.51 32.12
C ALA A 7 -15.29 27.63 31.66
N ALA A 8 -14.92 26.59 32.42
CA ALA A 8 -13.75 25.76 32.11
C ALA A 8 -14.01 24.66 31.05
N LEU A 9 -15.28 24.31 30.79
CA LEU A 9 -15.62 23.18 29.91
C LEU A 9 -15.64 23.53 28.41
N VAL A 10 -15.71 24.80 28.04
CA VAL A 10 -15.69 25.22 26.62
C VAL A 10 -14.28 25.17 26.03
N LEU A 11 -13.24 25.36 26.85
CA LEU A 11 -11.84 25.35 26.38
C LEU A 11 -11.29 23.94 26.09
N LEU A 12 -11.87 22.89 26.68
CA LEU A 12 -11.48 21.50 26.38
C LEU A 12 -12.06 20.97 25.07
N SER A 13 -13.13 21.57 24.55
CA SER A 13 -13.72 21.19 23.26
C SER A 13 -12.93 21.71 22.05
N LEU A 14 -12.15 22.78 22.21
CA LEU A 14 -11.34 23.37 21.13
C LEU A 14 -10.01 22.62 20.89
N LEU A 15 -9.56 21.80 21.85
CA LEU A 15 -8.33 21.01 21.74
C LEU A 15 -8.49 19.73 20.91
N GLN A 16 -9.71 19.34 20.52
CA GLN A 16 -9.92 18.19 19.63
C GLN A 16 -9.87 18.54 18.13
N LEU A 17 -9.78 19.82 17.76
CA LEU A 17 -9.71 20.24 16.35
C LEU A 17 -8.28 20.33 15.77
N THR A 18 -7.23 20.10 16.57
CA THR A 18 -5.84 20.17 16.09
C THR A 18 -5.24 18.81 15.72
N SER A 19 -6.04 17.73 15.74
CA SER A 19 -5.62 16.47 15.10
C SER A 19 -5.76 16.56 13.59
N CYS A 20 -5.04 17.53 13.02
CA CYS A 20 -4.76 17.60 11.60
C CYS A 20 -3.84 16.42 11.30
N ARG A 21 -4.43 15.27 10.94
CA ARG A 21 -3.74 14.19 10.23
C ARG A 21 -4.04 14.27 8.72
N PRO A 22 -3.43 15.19 7.96
CA PRO A 22 -3.43 15.09 6.50
C PRO A 22 -2.15 14.42 5.96
N LEU A 23 -1.12 14.19 6.79
CA LEU A 23 0.19 13.76 6.30
C LEU A 23 0.26 12.27 5.87
N VAL A 24 -0.50 11.41 6.56
CA VAL A 24 -0.46 9.96 6.28
C VAL A 24 -1.17 9.63 4.97
N THR A 25 -2.29 10.31 4.68
CA THR A 25 -3.11 10.08 3.49
C THR A 25 -2.44 10.58 2.21
N THR A 26 -1.73 11.71 2.26
CA THR A 26 -0.99 12.22 1.09
C THR A 26 0.19 11.32 0.74
N SER A 27 0.96 10.88 1.74
CA SER A 27 2.08 9.94 1.53
C SER A 27 1.61 8.60 0.94
N ALA A 28 0.52 8.03 1.47
CA ALA A 28 -0.02 6.77 0.96
C ALA A 28 -0.50 6.91 -0.50
N LYS A 29 -1.15 8.03 -0.83
CA LYS A 29 -1.66 8.29 -2.18
C LYS A 29 -0.53 8.40 -3.21
N VAL A 30 0.56 9.09 -2.86
CA VAL A 30 1.77 9.19 -3.69
C VAL A 30 2.36 7.80 -3.95
N LYS A 31 2.61 7.02 -2.89
CA LYS A 31 3.21 5.68 -3.01
C LYS A 31 2.37 4.72 -3.85
N LEU A 32 1.04 4.74 -3.66
CA LEU A 32 0.12 3.93 -4.46
C LEU A 32 0.11 4.35 -5.94
N SER A 33 0.21 5.66 -6.22
CA SER A 33 0.33 6.15 -7.60
C SER A 33 1.65 5.76 -8.25
N GLU A 34 2.77 5.81 -7.52
CA GLU A 34 4.08 5.37 -8.00
C GLU A 34 4.09 3.86 -8.28
N ILE A 35 3.52 3.04 -7.40
CA ILE A 35 3.36 1.59 -7.64
C ILE A 35 2.60 1.34 -8.94
N THR A 36 1.46 2.01 -9.12
CA THR A 36 0.63 1.84 -10.32
C THR A 36 1.38 2.29 -11.57
N TYR A 37 2.10 3.41 -11.49
CA TYR A 37 2.93 3.92 -12.57
C TYR A 37 4.03 2.93 -12.98
N HIS A 38 4.80 2.40 -12.03
CA HIS A 38 5.85 1.42 -12.32
C HIS A 38 5.30 0.15 -12.95
N ILE A 39 4.19 -0.39 -12.44
CA ILE A 39 3.52 -1.57 -13.02
C ILE A 39 3.08 -1.29 -14.46
N HIS A 40 2.49 -0.13 -14.71
CA HIS A 40 2.11 0.28 -16.07
C HIS A 40 3.33 0.34 -17.00
N GLN A 41 4.46 0.90 -16.55
CA GLN A 41 5.70 0.95 -17.33
C GLN A 41 6.22 -0.46 -17.67
N PHE A 42 6.20 -1.40 -16.72
CA PHE A 42 6.60 -2.78 -17.00
C PHE A 42 5.70 -3.48 -18.02
N ASN A 43 4.39 -3.27 -17.92
CA ASN A 43 3.41 -3.90 -18.81
C ASN A 43 3.36 -3.27 -20.20
N SER A 44 3.75 -1.99 -20.34
CA SER A 44 3.75 -1.27 -21.61
C SER A 44 5.10 -1.33 -22.35
N GLY A 45 6.17 -1.76 -21.66
CA GLY A 45 7.50 -1.90 -22.24
C GLY A 45 7.63 -3.11 -23.17
N VAL A 46 8.82 -3.26 -23.77
CA VAL A 46 9.14 -4.37 -24.67
C VAL A 46 9.04 -5.73 -23.96
N GLN A 47 9.42 -5.79 -22.68
CA GLN A 47 9.31 -7.00 -21.86
C GLN A 47 9.35 -6.68 -20.35
N VAL A 48 8.56 -7.42 -19.56
CA VAL A 48 8.62 -7.41 -18.09
C VAL A 48 9.96 -8.01 -17.61
N PRO A 49 10.72 -7.35 -16.71
CA PRO A 49 11.96 -7.92 -16.16
C PRO A 49 11.74 -9.29 -15.52
N CYS A 50 12.49 -10.31 -15.94
CA CYS A 50 12.26 -11.70 -15.54
C CYS A 50 10.81 -12.20 -15.72
N ASN A 51 10.16 -11.82 -16.82
CA ASN A 51 8.81 -12.22 -17.22
C ASN A 51 8.35 -13.63 -16.79
N ASP A 52 9.21 -14.64 -16.98
CA ASP A 52 8.92 -16.06 -16.73
C ASP A 52 9.35 -16.57 -15.34
N THR A 53 9.86 -15.69 -14.48
CA THR A 53 10.09 -16.04 -13.08
C THR A 53 8.76 -16.24 -12.37
N ARG A 54 8.65 -17.36 -11.65
CA ARG A 54 7.52 -17.68 -10.79
C ARG A 54 7.70 -17.02 -9.43
N VAL A 55 6.62 -16.47 -8.91
CA VAL A 55 6.53 -15.90 -7.57
C VAL A 55 5.34 -16.51 -6.85
N ALA A 56 5.41 -16.54 -5.52
CA ALA A 56 4.31 -16.97 -4.69
C ALA A 56 3.04 -16.14 -5.01
N GLN A 57 1.92 -16.83 -5.18
CA GLN A 57 0.64 -16.19 -5.40
C GLN A 57 0.18 -15.45 -4.13
N VAL A 58 -0.33 -14.23 -4.32
CA VAL A 58 -0.93 -13.43 -3.25
C VAL A 58 -2.43 -13.36 -3.50
N PRO A 59 -3.29 -13.75 -2.56
CA PRO A 59 -4.73 -13.77 -2.77
C PRO A 59 -5.33 -12.35 -2.63
N PHE A 60 -5.16 -11.52 -3.66
CA PHE A 60 -5.53 -10.10 -3.61
C PHE A 60 -7.02 -9.84 -3.37
N THR A 61 -7.88 -10.81 -3.69
CA THR A 61 -9.34 -10.75 -3.54
C THR A 61 -9.86 -11.35 -2.25
N ASP A 62 -9.02 -12.06 -1.48
CA ASP A 62 -9.45 -12.73 -0.25
C ASP A 62 -9.65 -11.71 0.86
N GLN A 63 -10.90 -11.39 1.16
CA GLN A 63 -11.28 -10.39 2.17
C GLN A 63 -10.98 -10.82 3.62
N THR A 64 -10.63 -12.09 3.86
CA THR A 64 -10.24 -12.56 5.20
C THR A 64 -8.86 -12.02 5.62
N LEU A 65 -8.01 -11.67 4.65
CA LEU A 65 -6.73 -11.02 4.90
C LEU A 65 -6.89 -9.49 5.00
N SER A 66 -6.05 -8.83 5.80
CA SER A 66 -5.99 -7.37 5.80
C SER A 66 -5.25 -6.84 4.57
N GLU A 67 -5.51 -5.59 4.18
CA GLU A 67 -4.77 -4.94 3.09
C GLU A 67 -3.26 -4.89 3.39
N GLN A 68 -2.89 -4.63 4.64
CA GLN A 68 -1.49 -4.61 5.06
C GLN A 68 -0.84 -5.99 4.98
N GLU A 69 -1.58 -7.07 5.24
CA GLU A 69 -1.05 -8.44 5.04
C GLU A 69 -0.77 -8.71 3.56
N ARG A 70 -1.74 -8.40 2.68
CA ARG A 70 -1.56 -8.59 1.23
C ARG A 70 -0.42 -7.73 0.65
N LEU A 71 -0.28 -6.48 1.09
CA LEU A 71 0.84 -5.62 0.70
C LEU A 71 2.18 -6.19 1.15
N CYS A 72 2.26 -6.74 2.37
CA CYS A 72 3.47 -7.39 2.86
C CYS A 72 3.79 -8.64 2.05
N GLN A 73 2.80 -9.51 1.82
CA GLN A 73 2.96 -10.72 1.01
C GLN A 73 3.46 -10.38 -0.40
N ALA A 74 2.93 -9.33 -1.01
CA ALA A 74 3.38 -8.85 -2.32
C ALA A 74 4.85 -8.36 -2.30
N ALA A 75 5.23 -7.60 -1.27
CA ALA A 75 6.63 -7.18 -1.10
C ALA A 75 7.56 -8.39 -0.94
N MET A 76 7.17 -9.37 -0.12
CA MET A 76 7.92 -10.62 0.09
C MET A 76 8.05 -11.45 -1.20
N ALA A 77 6.99 -11.54 -1.99
CA ALA A 77 7.01 -12.23 -3.28
C ALA A 77 8.02 -11.59 -4.25
N LEU A 78 8.04 -10.26 -4.34
CA LEU A 78 9.00 -9.52 -5.18
C LEU A 78 10.44 -9.58 -4.64
N ILE A 79 10.65 -9.55 -3.32
CA ILE A 79 11.98 -9.68 -2.71
C ILE A 79 12.64 -11.01 -3.06
N LYS A 80 11.85 -12.09 -3.22
CA LYS A 80 12.34 -13.41 -3.62
C LYS A 80 12.80 -13.47 -5.09
N VAL A 81 12.49 -12.47 -5.91
CA VAL A 81 12.96 -12.39 -7.30
C VAL A 81 14.41 -11.90 -7.33
N THR A 82 15.38 -12.81 -7.21
CA THR A 82 16.79 -12.43 -7.04
C THR A 82 17.44 -11.82 -8.29
N ARG A 83 17.18 -12.37 -9.48
CA ARG A 83 17.89 -12.03 -10.73
C ARG A 83 17.68 -10.58 -11.20
N CYS A 84 16.47 -10.07 -11.09
CA CYS A 84 16.07 -8.71 -11.50
C CYS A 84 15.45 -7.94 -10.34
N ARG A 85 15.87 -8.24 -9.10
CA ARG A 85 15.35 -7.58 -7.90
C ARG A 85 15.44 -6.06 -8.00
N LYS A 86 16.55 -5.56 -8.56
CA LYS A 86 16.84 -4.13 -8.69
C LYS A 86 15.77 -3.38 -9.49
N ASP A 87 15.22 -4.01 -10.52
CA ASP A 87 14.14 -3.44 -11.32
C ASP A 87 12.86 -3.25 -10.48
N TYR A 88 12.66 -4.13 -9.49
CA TYR A 88 11.50 -4.11 -8.59
C TYR A 88 11.73 -3.32 -7.28
N GLU A 89 12.94 -2.79 -7.04
CA GLU A 89 13.26 -2.09 -5.78
C GLU A 89 12.31 -0.91 -5.48
N PRO A 90 11.93 -0.04 -6.45
CA PRO A 90 10.98 1.03 -6.19
C PRO A 90 9.61 0.53 -5.73
N LEU A 91 9.12 -0.56 -6.33
CA LEU A 91 7.88 -1.21 -5.92
C LEU A 91 8.00 -1.78 -4.50
N ILE A 92 9.07 -2.51 -4.23
CA ILE A 92 9.32 -3.15 -2.93
C ILE A 92 9.34 -2.09 -1.81
N ILE A 93 10.09 -0.99 -1.99
CA ILE A 93 10.19 0.09 -1.00
C ILE A 93 8.81 0.71 -0.73
N ASN A 94 8.05 1.01 -1.78
CA ASN A 94 6.74 1.62 -1.63
C ASN A 94 5.75 0.66 -0.94
N LEU A 95 5.72 -0.62 -1.32
CA LEU A 95 4.90 -1.64 -0.65
C LEU A 95 5.27 -1.75 0.83
N GLN A 96 6.56 -1.87 1.16
CA GLN A 96 7.06 -1.95 2.53
C GLN A 96 6.61 -0.79 3.40
N SER A 97 6.71 0.41 2.85
CA SER A 97 6.34 1.63 3.53
C SER A 97 4.83 1.82 3.71
N LEU A 98 4.00 1.09 2.95
CA LEU A 98 2.53 1.12 3.05
C LEU A 98 2.00 0.12 4.09
N HIS A 99 2.65 -1.03 4.28
CA HIS A 99 2.17 -2.04 5.23
C HIS A 99 2.74 -1.91 6.65
N GLY A 100 3.95 -1.35 6.82
CA GLY A 100 4.56 -1.09 8.13
C GLY A 100 4.81 -2.34 9.01
N LYS A 101 4.72 -3.53 8.43
CA LYS A 101 4.97 -4.83 9.10
C LYS A 101 6.43 -5.25 8.93
N LYS A 102 7.00 -5.92 9.94
CA LYS A 102 8.33 -6.53 9.84
C LYS A 102 8.33 -7.83 9.02
N ASN A 103 7.25 -8.60 9.10
CA ASN A 103 7.08 -9.87 8.41
C ASN A 103 5.59 -10.18 8.19
N CYS A 104 5.31 -11.14 7.31
CA CYS A 104 3.99 -11.68 7.00
C CYS A 104 4.11 -13.16 6.63
N SER A 105 3.00 -13.87 6.65
CA SER A 105 2.98 -15.27 6.21
C SER A 105 2.75 -15.32 4.71
N LEU A 106 3.70 -15.86 3.96
CA LEU A 106 3.60 -16.06 2.51
C LEU A 106 3.61 -17.57 2.22
N SER A 107 2.47 -18.11 1.79
CA SER A 107 2.39 -19.49 1.28
C SER A 107 3.16 -19.59 -0.04
N ASN A 108 3.86 -20.71 -0.25
CA ASN A 108 4.49 -21.04 -1.53
C ASN A 108 3.81 -22.24 -2.21
N GLU A 109 2.59 -22.59 -1.79
CA GLU A 109 1.83 -23.71 -2.37
C GLU A 109 1.43 -23.42 -3.81
N ASN A 110 1.06 -22.17 -4.10
CA ASN A 110 0.70 -21.71 -5.42
C ASN A 110 1.67 -20.63 -5.90
N GLU A 111 2.02 -20.69 -7.17
CA GLU A 111 2.90 -19.75 -7.83
C GLU A 111 2.35 -19.32 -9.18
N LEU A 112 2.68 -18.11 -9.58
CA LEU A 112 2.33 -17.55 -10.88
C LEU A 112 3.49 -16.73 -11.46
N TYR A 113 3.48 -16.54 -12.77
CA TYR A 113 4.53 -15.79 -13.46
C TYR A 113 4.47 -14.30 -13.13
N LEU A 114 5.63 -13.63 -13.07
CA LEU A 114 5.71 -12.19 -12.79
C LEU A 114 4.80 -11.33 -13.69
N ARG A 115 4.70 -11.66 -14.98
CA ARG A 115 3.76 -10.99 -15.91
C ARG A 115 2.29 -11.07 -15.51
N ASN A 116 1.89 -12.07 -14.74
CA ASN A 116 0.53 -12.22 -14.23
C ASN A 116 0.42 -11.57 -12.84
N PHE A 117 1.50 -11.63 -12.06
CA PHE A 117 1.56 -11.03 -10.72
C PHE A 117 1.40 -9.52 -10.74
N LEU A 118 2.14 -8.83 -11.63
CA LEU A 118 2.18 -7.37 -11.65
C LEU A 118 0.82 -6.74 -11.98
N PRO A 119 0.05 -7.22 -12.99
CA PRO A 119 -1.31 -6.75 -13.21
C PRO A 119 -2.24 -6.93 -11.99
N GLU A 120 -2.19 -8.06 -11.30
CA GLU A 120 -3.01 -8.28 -10.11
C GLU A 120 -2.65 -7.32 -8.97
N LEU A 121 -1.36 -7.12 -8.73
CA LEU A 121 -0.86 -6.14 -7.77
C LEU A 121 -1.30 -4.71 -8.14
N GLY A 122 -1.24 -4.37 -9.43
CA GLY A 122 -1.67 -3.08 -9.96
C GLY A 122 -3.15 -2.83 -9.71
N ASN A 123 -4.01 -3.81 -10.01
CA ASN A 123 -5.44 -3.72 -9.75
C ASN A 123 -5.76 -3.54 -8.25
N PHE A 124 -5.10 -4.31 -7.40
CA PHE A 124 -5.26 -4.22 -5.95
C PHE A 124 -4.89 -2.82 -5.42
N THR A 125 -3.70 -2.33 -5.77
CA THR A 125 -3.20 -1.02 -5.30
C THR A 125 -3.95 0.16 -5.92
N GLN A 126 -4.38 0.06 -7.17
CA GLN A 126 -5.26 1.03 -7.81
C GLN A 126 -6.62 1.11 -7.10
N GLY A 127 -7.15 -0.02 -6.65
CA GLY A 127 -8.36 -0.09 -5.83
C GLY A 127 -8.19 0.63 -4.50
N MET A 128 -7.05 0.41 -3.82
CA MET A 128 -6.71 1.15 -2.60
C MET A 128 -6.60 2.65 -2.84
N TYR A 129 -5.92 3.07 -3.92
CA TYR A 129 -5.77 4.48 -4.29
C TYR A 129 -7.13 5.18 -4.44
N ARG A 130 -8.08 4.53 -5.12
CA ARG A 130 -9.44 5.08 -5.35
C ARG A 130 -10.26 5.24 -4.08
N ARG A 131 -9.99 4.42 -3.05
CA ARG A 131 -10.66 4.50 -1.74
C ARG A 131 -10.10 5.62 -0.86
N LEU A 132 -8.90 6.14 -1.16
CA LEU A 132 -8.33 7.24 -0.38
C LEU A 132 -9.11 8.53 -0.64
N PRO A 133 -9.46 9.29 0.42
CA PRO A 133 -10.12 10.58 0.25
C PRO A 133 -9.30 11.48 -0.67
N THR A 134 -9.97 12.07 -1.66
CA THR A 134 -9.38 13.20 -2.38
C THR A 134 -9.49 14.39 -1.43
N ALA A 135 -8.36 14.96 -1.01
CA ALA A 135 -8.38 16.21 -0.29
C ALA A 135 -9.19 17.20 -1.15
N ALA A 136 -10.36 17.62 -0.65
CA ALA A 136 -11.10 18.68 -1.29
C ALA A 136 -10.18 19.91 -1.30
N ALA A 137 -9.93 20.48 -2.48
CA ALA A 137 -9.31 21.79 -2.57
C ALA A 137 -10.22 22.76 -1.81
N GLN A 138 -9.71 23.29 -0.70
CA GLN A 138 -10.32 24.41 0.00
C GLN A 138 -10.02 25.70 -0.76
#